data_AF-A0A1F4V6L5-F1
#
_entry.id   AF-A0A1F4V6L5-F1
#
_cell.length_a   1.000
_cell.length_b   1.000
_cell.length_c   1.000
_cell.angle_alpha   90.00
_cell.angle_beta   90.00
_cell.angle_gamma   90.00
#
_symmetry.space_group_name_H-M   'P 1'
#
loop_
_entity.id
_entity.type
_entity.pdbx_description
1 polymer ?
#
loop_
_entity_poly.entity_id
_entity_poly.type
_entity_poly.pdbx_seq_one_letter_code
_entity_poly.pdbx_strand_id
1 'polypeptide(L)'
;MISILKSGPNIPPVLIKLPSQVKQIWIFNFLLMGVQLVYFFYRRTYLNQHIPFWYTKLWGEEQLADKNLLILIPLTSLFIISVGLVFIRVLKKYYIRFYSELILYLITFSNLFLAYSFFRIFRISSRPFEPFINPLFIEMVLPFITAFLIVYAITPKFIKFMEDREIVTDPSIHKHPGMSLAKPSARGAGFVFAVGFIAASLAFVPQSTPIAGILLASGIFALMGLIDDYQNTHIKSKFKFLENPLIRLLLLMFTVIAIVLFFGIRTDYIGNPLGGVIQFAQYKIQIGGTSIEPLSAIFTALWIVWVLNLLSWSNGIDGQYSGIIGIVGIIIVILSLRFIPLQRTEITYAKLAVIMSGASLGLIYYMWHPSKIMWGFGATSAGIVVAALSILVTSKVATGITIMMIPFLDALVTVMRRIIQRKNPLRGDKGHLHHLLMERGWSVRKIALFYWGTTALFGFIGIAASEKVAIQVALTLGGLVAFGIILLNLKSITNKNPSHQAVK
;
A
#
# COMPACT_ATOMS: atom_id res chain seq x y z
N MET A 1 -15.39 16.16 -0.79
CA MET A 1 -14.00 16.69 -0.81
C MET A 1 -13.74 17.42 -2.14
N ILE A 2 -14.70 18.25 -2.58
CA ILE A 2 -14.61 19.08 -3.80
C ILE A 2 -14.78 20.57 -3.45
N SER A 3 -15.08 20.93 -2.19
CA SER A 3 -15.18 22.35 -1.77
C SER A 3 -13.94 22.91 -1.04
N ILE A 4 -12.86 22.13 -0.88
CA ILE A 4 -11.65 22.55 -0.14
C ILE A 4 -10.52 23.04 -1.08
N LEU A 5 -10.68 22.95 -2.40
CA LEU A 5 -9.72 23.49 -3.37
C LEU A 5 -9.94 24.98 -3.72
N LYS A 6 -10.85 25.68 -3.03
CA LYS A 6 -11.08 27.12 -3.26
C LYS A 6 -10.18 28.06 -2.44
N SER A 7 -9.31 27.53 -1.58
CA SER A 7 -8.39 28.35 -0.79
C SER A 7 -7.04 27.64 -0.67
N GLY A 8 -6.23 27.79 -1.71
CA GLY A 8 -4.81 27.42 -1.78
C GLY A 8 -4.10 28.42 -2.70
N PRO A 9 -2.81 28.67 -2.48
CA PRO A 9 -2.15 29.97 -2.62
C PRO A 9 -2.27 30.52 -4.03
N ASN A 10 -2.46 31.85 -4.12
CA ASN A 10 -2.46 32.67 -5.33
C ASN A 10 -1.69 32.05 -6.50
N ILE A 11 -2.36 31.21 -7.29
CA ILE A 11 -1.87 30.86 -8.62
C ILE A 11 -2.03 32.16 -9.41
N PRO A 12 -0.94 32.77 -9.93
CA PRO A 12 -1.05 34.04 -10.61
C PRO A 12 -2.11 33.94 -11.72
N PRO A 13 -3.04 34.91 -11.84
CA PRO A 13 -4.19 34.87 -12.77
C PRO A 13 -3.79 34.65 -14.25
N VAL A 14 -2.50 34.75 -14.54
CA VAL A 14 -1.80 34.40 -15.78
C VAL A 14 -2.04 32.95 -16.24
N LEU A 15 -2.14 31.98 -15.33
CA LEU A 15 -2.19 30.54 -15.68
C LEU A 15 -3.58 30.02 -16.06
N ILE A 16 -4.63 30.85 -15.90
CA ILE A 16 -6.03 30.44 -16.08
C ILE A 16 -6.52 30.61 -17.53
N LYS A 17 -5.85 31.47 -18.34
CA LYS A 17 -6.25 31.79 -19.74
C LYS A 17 -5.41 31.09 -20.82
N LEU A 18 -4.61 30.09 -20.48
CA LEU A 18 -3.75 29.38 -21.44
C LEU A 18 -4.40 28.08 -21.92
N PRO A 19 -4.24 27.69 -23.21
CA PRO A 19 -4.65 26.37 -23.69
C PRO A 19 -4.06 25.25 -22.81
N SER A 20 -4.77 24.14 -22.65
CA SER A 20 -4.39 23.04 -21.74
C SER A 20 -2.98 22.49 -22.00
N GLN A 21 -2.59 22.35 -23.27
CA GLN A 21 -1.24 21.93 -23.68
C GLN A 21 -0.15 22.92 -23.24
N VAL A 22 -0.40 24.22 -23.40
CA VAL A 22 0.54 25.27 -22.98
C VAL A 22 0.77 25.18 -21.47
N LYS A 23 -0.30 25.03 -20.69
CA LYS A 23 -0.23 24.89 -19.24
C LYS A 23 0.60 23.66 -18.80
N GLN A 24 0.45 22.52 -19.47
CA GLN A 24 1.24 21.32 -19.18
C GLN A 24 2.73 21.54 -19.45
N ILE A 25 3.09 22.17 -20.57
CA ILE A 25 4.47 22.49 -20.93
C ILE A 25 5.10 23.46 -19.90
N TRP A 26 4.34 24.46 -19.43
CA TRP A 26 4.79 25.34 -18.36
C TRP A 26 5.07 24.61 -17.07
N ILE A 27 4.11 23.78 -16.63
CA ILE A 27 4.25 22.99 -15.40
C ILE A 27 5.50 22.11 -15.49
N PHE A 28 5.73 21.47 -16.64
CA PHE A 28 6.92 20.66 -16.87
C PHE A 28 8.22 21.47 -16.73
N ASN A 29 8.33 22.63 -17.36
CA ASN A 29 9.53 23.48 -17.30
C ASN A 29 9.80 24.02 -15.88
N PHE A 30 8.76 24.47 -15.17
CA PHE A 30 8.89 24.87 -13.77
C PHE A 30 9.30 23.71 -12.86
N LEU A 31 8.77 22.52 -13.10
CA LEU A 31 9.13 21.32 -12.35
C LEU A 31 10.59 20.94 -12.63
N LEU A 32 11.03 20.97 -13.89
CA LEU A 32 12.42 20.72 -14.29
C LEU A 32 13.41 21.68 -13.60
N MET A 33 13.05 22.97 -13.53
CA MET A 33 13.83 23.97 -12.79
C MET A 33 13.80 23.71 -11.27
N GLY A 34 12.62 23.38 -10.72
CA GLY A 34 12.45 23.06 -9.30
C GLY A 34 13.32 21.87 -8.87
N VAL A 35 13.39 20.83 -9.71
CA VAL A 35 14.27 19.67 -9.47
C VAL A 35 15.73 20.10 -9.43
N GLN A 36 16.19 20.96 -10.35
CA GLN A 36 17.57 21.47 -10.33
C GLN A 36 17.88 22.24 -9.04
N LEU A 37 16.98 23.11 -8.59
CA LEU A 37 17.16 23.89 -7.35
C LEU A 37 17.22 22.97 -6.13
N VAL A 38 16.27 22.06 -5.98
CA VAL A 38 16.26 21.09 -4.87
C VAL A 38 17.54 20.25 -4.88
N TYR A 39 17.96 19.77 -6.05
CA TYR A 39 19.19 19.00 -6.21
C TYR A 39 20.43 19.81 -5.85
N PHE A 40 20.52 21.07 -6.29
CA PHE A 40 21.62 21.97 -5.96
C PHE A 40 21.76 22.15 -4.45
N PHE A 41 20.67 22.52 -3.76
CA PHE A 41 20.73 22.74 -2.32
C PHE A 41 21.04 21.46 -1.54
N TYR A 42 20.50 20.31 -1.97
CA TYR A 42 20.72 19.03 -1.30
C TYR A 42 22.13 18.46 -1.53
N ARG A 43 22.72 18.65 -2.72
CA ARG A 43 24.00 18.03 -3.12
C ARG A 43 25.19 18.98 -3.17
N ARG A 44 24.97 20.27 -2.94
CA ARG A 44 26.00 21.33 -2.91
C ARG A 44 27.24 20.97 -2.09
N THR A 45 27.07 20.25 -0.99
CA THR A 45 28.17 19.86 -0.08
C THR A 45 29.17 18.90 -0.71
N TYR A 46 28.74 18.13 -1.72
CA TYR A 46 29.58 17.15 -2.41
C TYR A 46 30.31 17.72 -3.63
N LEU A 47 29.94 18.92 -4.10
CA LEU A 47 30.63 19.60 -5.18
C LEU A 47 32.03 20.05 -4.75
N ASN A 48 33.01 19.83 -5.63
CA ASN A 48 34.33 20.44 -5.51
C ASN A 48 34.21 21.97 -5.49
N GLN A 49 35.17 22.66 -4.85
CA GLN A 49 35.14 24.13 -4.75
C GLN A 49 35.16 24.80 -6.14
N HIS A 50 35.91 24.20 -7.07
CA HIS A 50 36.06 24.67 -8.43
C HIS A 50 35.41 23.68 -9.42
N ILE A 51 34.59 24.20 -10.34
CA ILE A 51 33.79 23.41 -11.29
C ILE A 51 33.94 23.95 -12.73
N PRO A 52 33.82 23.12 -13.78
CA PRO A 52 33.86 23.53 -15.18
C PRO A 52 32.51 24.12 -15.60
N PHE A 53 32.15 25.26 -15.00
CA PHE A 53 30.95 26.01 -15.34
C PHE A 53 31.17 26.77 -16.65
N TRP A 54 30.71 26.16 -17.77
CA TRP A 54 30.81 26.70 -19.15
C TRP A 54 32.19 27.22 -19.57
N TYR A 55 33.26 26.83 -18.85
CA TYR A 55 34.63 27.32 -19.05
C TYR A 55 34.70 28.84 -19.16
N THR A 56 34.00 29.56 -18.27
CA THR A 56 33.81 31.02 -18.36
C THR A 56 35.08 31.86 -18.16
N LYS A 57 36.23 31.26 -17.87
CA LYS A 57 37.52 31.97 -17.70
C LYS A 57 38.35 31.92 -18.99
N LEU A 58 39.08 33.00 -19.24
CA LEU A 58 39.97 33.16 -20.40
C LEU A 58 41.03 32.05 -20.41
N TRP A 59 41.43 31.66 -21.63
CA TRP A 59 42.45 30.63 -21.84
C TRP A 59 43.77 31.06 -21.20
N GLY A 60 44.27 30.27 -20.24
CA GLY A 60 45.52 30.55 -19.51
C GLY A 60 45.35 30.70 -17.99
N GLU A 61 44.15 31.04 -17.50
CA GLU A 61 43.80 30.89 -16.09
C GLU A 61 43.17 29.50 -15.84
N GLU A 62 43.20 28.98 -14.61
CA GLU A 62 42.45 27.76 -14.27
C GLU A 62 40.99 27.93 -14.74
N GLN A 63 40.56 27.16 -15.73
CA GLN A 63 39.26 27.33 -16.44
C GLN A 63 38.02 27.00 -15.59
N LEU A 64 38.18 26.94 -14.27
CA LEU A 64 37.17 26.52 -13.31
C LEU A 64 36.60 27.73 -12.57
N ALA A 65 35.30 27.68 -12.33
CA ALA A 65 34.54 28.68 -11.61
C ALA A 65 34.16 28.18 -10.22
N ASP A 66 33.81 29.10 -9.31
CA ASP A 66 33.32 28.74 -7.98
C ASP A 66 32.00 27.94 -8.08
N LYS A 67 31.86 26.89 -7.26
CA LYS A 67 30.68 26.00 -7.26
C LYS A 67 29.36 26.73 -7.09
N ASN A 68 29.34 27.89 -6.42
CA ASN A 68 28.12 28.65 -6.19
C ASN A 68 27.54 29.23 -7.50
N LEU A 69 28.37 29.41 -8.54
CA LEU A 69 27.91 29.88 -9.85
C LEU A 69 27.02 28.86 -10.57
N LEU A 70 27.01 27.59 -10.17
CA LEU A 70 26.12 26.58 -10.75
C LEU A 70 24.63 26.92 -10.55
N ILE A 71 24.29 27.73 -9.55
CA ILE A 71 22.92 28.24 -9.34
C ILE A 71 22.42 29.12 -10.49
N LEU A 72 23.33 29.66 -11.31
CA LEU A 72 22.96 30.46 -12.48
C LEU A 72 22.23 29.63 -13.54
N ILE A 73 22.41 28.30 -13.60
CA ILE A 73 21.69 27.46 -14.56
C ILE A 73 20.17 27.45 -14.31
N PRO A 74 19.68 27.10 -13.10
CA PRO A 74 18.23 27.19 -12.84
C PRO A 74 17.71 28.64 -12.91
N LEU A 75 18.52 29.66 -12.59
CA LEU A 75 18.11 31.06 -12.73
C LEU A 75 18.00 31.50 -14.21
N THR A 76 18.89 31.04 -15.08
CA THR A 76 18.78 31.28 -16.53
C THR A 76 17.59 30.53 -17.13
N SER A 77 17.30 29.31 -16.66
CA SER A 77 16.05 28.60 -16.99
C SER A 77 14.81 29.42 -16.61
N LEU A 78 14.77 29.98 -15.39
CA LEU A 78 13.69 30.88 -14.95
C LEU A 78 13.57 32.14 -15.81
N PHE A 79 14.70 32.72 -16.22
CA PHE A 79 14.73 33.88 -17.10
C PHE A 79 14.15 33.55 -18.48
N ILE A 80 14.56 32.45 -19.10
CA ILE A 80 14.04 31.99 -20.41
C ILE A 80 12.52 31.73 -20.31
N ILE A 81 12.08 31.07 -19.25
CA ILE A 81 10.66 30.87 -18.89
C ILE A 81 9.93 32.23 -18.82
N SER A 82 10.47 33.20 -18.11
CA SER A 82 9.81 34.50 -17.88
C SER A 82 9.74 35.36 -19.14
N VAL A 83 10.85 35.47 -19.89
CA VAL A 83 10.92 36.19 -21.17
C VAL A 83 9.99 35.53 -22.20
N GLY A 84 9.99 34.21 -22.24
CA GLY A 84 9.09 33.43 -23.08
C GLY A 84 7.61 33.74 -22.85
N LEU A 85 7.18 33.89 -21.59
CA LEU A 85 5.80 34.29 -21.26
C LEU A 85 5.46 35.67 -21.81
N VAL A 86 6.35 36.64 -21.64
CA VAL A 86 6.16 38.01 -22.13
C VAL A 86 6.04 37.99 -23.65
N PHE A 87 6.94 37.27 -24.32
CA PHE A 87 6.96 37.20 -25.78
C PHE A 87 5.70 36.52 -26.36
N ILE A 88 5.23 35.45 -25.73
CA ILE A 88 3.95 34.80 -26.12
C ILE A 88 2.77 35.76 -25.95
N ARG A 89 2.74 36.59 -24.89
CA ARG A 89 1.67 37.58 -24.71
C ARG A 89 1.68 38.64 -25.79
N VAL A 90 2.87 39.13 -26.16
CA VAL A 90 3.04 40.11 -27.23
C VAL A 90 2.57 39.52 -28.56
N LEU A 91 3.00 38.31 -28.92
CA LEU A 91 2.60 37.68 -30.19
C LEU A 91 1.10 37.38 -30.29
N LYS A 92 0.47 37.00 -29.17
CA LYS A 92 -0.99 36.85 -29.11
C LYS A 92 -1.72 38.17 -29.36
N LYS A 93 -1.17 39.30 -28.93
CA LYS A 93 -1.73 40.64 -29.22
C LYS A 93 -1.77 40.93 -30.73
N TYR A 94 -0.83 40.37 -31.50
CA TYR A 94 -0.73 40.55 -32.95
C TYR A 94 -1.38 39.41 -33.77
N TYR A 95 -2.21 38.55 -33.15
CA TYR A 95 -2.92 37.44 -33.81
C TYR A 95 -2.04 36.37 -34.49
N ILE A 96 -0.76 36.26 -34.12
CA ILE A 96 0.18 35.29 -34.68
C ILE A 96 0.14 33.98 -33.87
N ARG A 97 -0.80 33.07 -34.19
CA ARG A 97 -1.06 31.86 -33.38
C ARG A 97 0.04 30.79 -33.46
N PHE A 98 0.56 30.49 -34.65
CA PHE A 98 1.53 29.40 -34.89
C PHE A 98 2.87 29.60 -34.17
N TYR A 99 3.33 30.84 -34.00
CA TYR A 99 4.63 31.12 -33.37
C TYR A 99 4.62 30.88 -31.86
N SER A 100 3.45 30.94 -31.22
CA SER A 100 3.34 30.72 -29.76
C SER A 100 3.70 29.29 -29.35
N GLU A 101 3.41 28.30 -30.18
CA GLU A 101 3.78 26.89 -29.94
C GLU A 101 5.27 26.66 -30.20
N LEU A 102 5.81 27.21 -31.30
CA LEU A 102 7.24 27.16 -31.61
C LEU A 102 8.08 27.71 -30.44
N ILE A 103 7.68 28.84 -29.86
CA ILE A 103 8.37 29.44 -28.71
C ILE A 103 8.35 28.53 -27.50
N LEU A 104 7.22 27.86 -27.22
CA LEU A 104 7.12 26.92 -26.09
C LEU A 104 8.05 25.72 -26.26
N TYR A 105 8.15 25.18 -27.49
CA TYR A 105 9.09 24.11 -27.78
C TYR A 105 10.55 24.58 -27.65
N LEU A 106 10.88 25.78 -28.13
CA LEU A 106 12.22 26.36 -27.98
C LEU A 106 12.60 26.60 -26.51
N ILE A 107 11.66 27.11 -25.70
CA ILE A 107 11.86 27.25 -24.24
C ILE A 107 12.13 25.89 -23.61
N THR A 108 11.31 24.89 -23.92
CA THR A 108 11.43 23.54 -23.35
C THR A 108 12.74 22.89 -23.75
N PHE A 109 13.11 23.00 -25.02
CA PHE A 109 14.38 22.50 -25.54
C PHE A 109 15.57 23.16 -24.86
N SER A 110 15.55 24.49 -24.72
CA SER A 110 16.59 25.26 -24.02
C SER A 110 16.73 24.82 -22.56
N ASN A 111 15.61 24.66 -21.85
CA ASN A 111 15.61 24.24 -20.45
C ASN A 111 16.05 22.78 -20.26
N LEU A 112 15.75 21.89 -21.20
CA LEU A 112 16.29 20.52 -21.21
C LEU A 112 17.80 20.53 -21.41
N PHE A 113 18.32 21.37 -22.30
CA PHE A 113 19.77 21.52 -22.51
C PHE A 113 20.47 22.09 -21.26
N LEU A 114 19.88 23.10 -20.63
CA LEU A 114 20.36 23.64 -19.35
C LEU A 114 20.33 22.58 -18.24
N ALA A 115 19.24 21.81 -18.13
CA ALA A 115 19.14 20.72 -17.17
C ALA A 115 20.22 19.64 -17.40
N TYR A 116 20.45 19.25 -18.67
CA TYR A 116 21.52 18.32 -19.02
C TYR A 116 22.89 18.87 -18.63
N SER A 117 23.16 20.15 -18.93
CA SER A 117 24.40 20.84 -18.54
C SER A 117 24.60 20.81 -17.03
N PHE A 118 23.57 21.16 -16.27
CA PHE A 118 23.57 21.15 -14.80
C PHE A 118 23.91 19.77 -14.23
N PHE A 119 23.21 18.72 -14.66
CA PHE A 119 23.47 17.36 -14.16
C PHE A 119 24.82 16.81 -14.63
N ARG A 120 25.28 17.17 -15.83
CA ARG A 120 26.60 16.81 -16.34
C ARG A 120 27.71 17.42 -15.48
N ILE A 121 27.63 18.72 -15.16
CA ILE A 121 28.61 19.40 -14.30
C ILE A 121 28.60 18.77 -12.90
N PHE A 122 27.42 18.51 -12.32
CA PHE A 122 27.32 17.81 -11.04
C PHE A 122 28.00 16.44 -11.07
N ARG A 123 27.78 15.65 -12.14
CA ARG A 123 28.36 14.31 -12.27
C ARG A 123 29.89 14.31 -12.35
N ILE A 124 30.48 15.26 -13.07
CA ILE A 124 31.95 15.31 -13.26
C ILE A 124 32.69 16.04 -12.13
N SER A 125 32.00 16.87 -11.35
CA SER A 125 32.63 17.74 -10.35
C SER A 125 32.23 17.45 -8.91
N SER A 126 31.49 16.37 -8.66
CA SER A 126 31.16 15.95 -7.32
C SER A 126 32.03 14.80 -6.86
N ARG A 127 32.34 14.79 -5.56
CA ARG A 127 32.90 13.61 -4.89
C ARG A 127 31.86 12.48 -4.88
N PRO A 128 32.29 11.21 -4.80
CA PRO A 128 31.35 10.10 -4.65
C PRO A 128 30.39 10.36 -3.48
N PHE A 129 29.10 10.22 -3.73
CA PHE A 129 28.05 10.38 -2.74
C PHE A 129 26.99 9.31 -2.94
N GLU A 130 26.27 8.97 -1.87
CA GLU A 130 25.19 7.99 -1.99
C GLU A 130 24.10 8.50 -2.92
N PRO A 131 23.57 7.67 -3.84
CA PRO A 131 22.54 8.06 -4.79
C PRO A 131 21.30 8.63 -4.08
N PHE A 132 20.53 9.45 -4.78
CA PHE A 132 19.33 10.10 -4.21
C PHE A 132 18.25 9.09 -3.79
N ILE A 133 18.17 7.97 -4.52
CA ILE A 133 17.35 6.81 -4.20
C ILE A 133 18.31 5.64 -4.01
N ASN A 134 18.19 4.92 -2.90
CA ASN A 134 18.98 3.72 -2.67
C ASN A 134 18.73 2.73 -3.85
N PRO A 135 19.78 2.21 -4.52
CA PRO A 135 19.64 1.32 -5.68
C PRO A 135 18.81 0.09 -5.37
N LEU A 136 18.76 -0.35 -4.11
CA LEU A 136 17.92 -1.44 -3.67
C LEU A 136 16.42 -1.18 -3.91
N PHE A 137 15.95 0.07 -3.81
CA PHE A 137 14.57 0.40 -4.18
C PHE A 137 14.34 0.29 -5.68
N ILE A 138 15.37 0.57 -6.50
CA ILE A 138 15.29 0.40 -7.96
C ILE A 138 15.17 -1.09 -8.30
N GLU A 139 15.90 -1.96 -7.60
CA GLU A 139 15.77 -3.41 -7.74
C GLU A 139 14.35 -3.94 -7.42
N MET A 140 13.57 -3.22 -6.61
CA MET A 140 12.19 -3.60 -6.28
C MET A 140 11.18 -3.28 -7.40
N VAL A 141 11.53 -2.40 -8.34
CA VAL A 141 10.61 -1.95 -9.40
C VAL A 141 10.23 -3.10 -10.34
N LEU A 142 11.19 -3.91 -10.77
CA LEU A 142 10.94 -4.99 -11.72
C LEU A 142 10.05 -6.10 -11.13
N PRO A 143 10.29 -6.64 -9.91
CA PRO A 143 9.38 -7.59 -9.28
C PRO A 143 7.97 -7.03 -9.07
N PHE A 144 7.86 -5.74 -8.68
CA PHE A 144 6.58 -5.07 -8.52
C PHE A 144 5.77 -5.02 -9.83
N ILE A 145 6.39 -4.50 -10.90
CA ILE A 145 5.73 -4.36 -12.21
C ILE A 145 5.35 -5.73 -12.75
N THR A 146 6.21 -6.74 -12.59
CA THR A 146 5.93 -8.09 -13.08
C THR A 146 4.70 -8.67 -12.38
N ALA A 147 4.64 -8.61 -11.05
CA ALA A 147 3.48 -9.09 -10.29
C ALA A 147 2.20 -8.32 -10.63
N PHE A 148 2.30 -6.99 -10.77
CA PHE A 148 1.20 -6.13 -11.19
C PHE A 148 0.65 -6.54 -12.56
N LEU A 149 1.52 -6.69 -13.55
CA LEU A 149 1.12 -7.00 -14.93
C LEU A 149 0.55 -8.41 -15.06
N ILE A 150 1.13 -9.40 -14.38
CA ILE A 150 0.59 -10.77 -14.35
C ILE A 150 -0.85 -10.76 -13.85
N VAL A 151 -1.08 -10.14 -12.70
CA VAL A 151 -2.42 -10.10 -12.10
C VAL A 151 -3.39 -9.27 -12.95
N TYR A 152 -2.97 -8.09 -13.40
CA TYR A 152 -3.77 -7.22 -14.26
C TYR A 152 -4.20 -7.92 -15.57
N ALA A 153 -3.31 -8.69 -16.19
CA ALA A 153 -3.57 -9.38 -17.45
C ALA A 153 -4.41 -10.66 -17.29
N ILE A 154 -4.24 -11.41 -16.19
CA ILE A 154 -5.00 -12.66 -15.94
C ILE A 154 -6.42 -12.36 -15.48
N THR A 155 -6.61 -11.30 -14.70
CA THR A 155 -7.91 -10.96 -14.07
C THR A 155 -9.10 -10.94 -15.02
N PRO A 156 -9.09 -10.27 -16.20
CA PRO A 156 -10.26 -10.21 -17.07
C PRO A 156 -10.65 -11.58 -17.64
N LYS A 157 -9.66 -12.43 -17.97
CA LYS A 157 -9.93 -13.81 -18.42
C LYS A 157 -10.51 -14.65 -17.29
N PHE A 158 -9.99 -14.47 -16.08
CA PHE A 158 -10.49 -15.17 -14.90
C PHE A 158 -11.91 -14.73 -14.53
N ILE A 159 -12.24 -13.44 -14.61
CA ILE A 159 -13.61 -12.93 -14.39
C ILE A 159 -14.58 -13.65 -15.34
N LYS A 160 -14.28 -13.68 -16.64
CA LYS A 160 -15.13 -14.37 -17.63
C LYS A 160 -15.29 -15.86 -17.29
N PHE A 161 -14.20 -16.54 -16.94
CA PHE A 161 -14.21 -17.95 -16.54
C PHE A 161 -15.10 -18.23 -15.32
N MET A 162 -15.17 -17.29 -14.38
CA MET A 162 -16.00 -17.40 -13.17
C MET A 162 -17.47 -17.06 -13.45
N GLU A 163 -17.72 -16.08 -14.33
CA GLU A 163 -19.05 -15.75 -14.84
C GLU A 163 -19.66 -16.95 -15.60
N ASP A 164 -18.88 -17.58 -16.48
CA ASP A 164 -19.28 -18.78 -17.25
C ASP A 164 -19.63 -19.98 -16.34
N ARG A 165 -19.17 -19.99 -15.09
CA ARG A 165 -19.46 -21.02 -14.06
C ARG A 165 -20.46 -20.58 -13.01
N GLU A 166 -21.11 -19.44 -13.19
CA GLU A 166 -22.06 -18.88 -12.23
C GLU A 166 -21.45 -18.67 -10.82
N ILE A 167 -20.13 -18.49 -10.72
CA ILE A 167 -19.45 -18.16 -9.46
C ILE A 167 -19.42 -16.63 -9.28
N VAL A 168 -20.63 -16.08 -9.25
CA VAL A 168 -20.91 -14.64 -9.18
C VAL A 168 -21.81 -14.39 -7.97
N THR A 169 -21.51 -13.34 -7.21
CA THR A 169 -22.43 -12.84 -6.19
C THR A 169 -23.31 -11.76 -6.77
N ASP A 170 -24.57 -12.10 -6.93
CA ASP A 170 -25.62 -11.16 -7.29
C ASP A 170 -26.34 -10.65 -6.02
N PRO A 171 -26.36 -9.33 -5.75
CA PRO A 171 -27.05 -8.76 -4.60
C PRO A 171 -28.58 -8.87 -4.62
N SER A 172 -29.19 -9.14 -5.79
CA SER A 172 -30.62 -9.41 -5.91
C SER A 172 -31.01 -10.82 -5.46
N ILE A 173 -30.10 -11.78 -5.60
CA ILE A 173 -30.32 -13.21 -5.31
C ILE A 173 -29.74 -13.59 -3.94
N HIS A 174 -28.51 -13.18 -3.67
CA HIS A 174 -27.79 -13.55 -2.47
C HIS A 174 -28.02 -12.51 -1.37
N LYS A 175 -28.49 -12.93 -0.19
CA LYS A 175 -28.68 -12.03 0.97
C LYS A 175 -27.65 -12.32 2.05
N HIS A 176 -26.81 -11.34 2.38
CA HIS A 176 -25.87 -11.41 3.50
C HIS A 176 -25.86 -10.09 4.29
N PRO A 177 -25.79 -10.09 5.63
CA PRO A 177 -25.80 -8.86 6.42
C PRO A 177 -24.71 -7.86 6.02
N GLY A 178 -23.53 -8.34 5.63
CA GLY A 178 -22.40 -7.49 5.20
C GLY A 178 -22.36 -7.14 3.71
N MET A 179 -23.43 -7.39 2.94
CA MET A 179 -23.41 -7.16 1.50
C MET A 179 -23.47 -5.67 1.14
N SER A 180 -22.50 -5.20 0.36
CA SER A 180 -22.33 -3.79 -0.05
C SER A 180 -22.22 -3.60 -1.57
N LEU A 181 -22.35 -4.68 -2.34
CA LEU A 181 -22.23 -4.68 -3.80
C LEU A 181 -23.34 -3.86 -4.46
N ALA A 182 -22.95 -3.01 -5.41
CA ALA A 182 -23.91 -2.27 -6.25
C ALA A 182 -24.35 -3.07 -7.49
N LYS A 183 -23.55 -4.04 -7.94
CA LYS A 183 -23.79 -4.86 -9.13
C LYS A 183 -23.29 -6.29 -8.90
N PRO A 184 -23.75 -7.27 -9.69
CA PRO A 184 -23.18 -8.61 -9.67
C PRO A 184 -21.67 -8.56 -9.91
N SER A 185 -20.92 -9.32 -9.10
CA SER A 185 -19.46 -9.38 -9.18
C SER A 185 -18.98 -10.82 -9.07
N ALA A 186 -18.00 -11.19 -9.91
CA ALA A 186 -17.34 -12.49 -9.83
C ALA A 186 -16.60 -12.64 -8.48
N ARG A 187 -16.32 -13.89 -8.09
CA ARG A 187 -15.49 -14.20 -6.91
C ARG A 187 -14.13 -14.79 -7.30
N GLY A 188 -13.27 -15.03 -6.31
CA GLY A 188 -11.97 -15.66 -6.51
C GLY A 188 -10.78 -14.72 -6.72
N ALA A 189 -10.88 -13.42 -6.39
CA ALA A 189 -9.72 -12.52 -6.53
C ALA A 189 -8.51 -12.97 -5.69
N GLY A 190 -8.75 -13.64 -4.55
CA GLY A 190 -7.67 -14.26 -3.75
C GLY A 190 -6.86 -15.30 -4.50
N PHE A 191 -7.50 -16.06 -5.41
CA PHE A 191 -6.80 -17.01 -6.26
C PHE A 191 -5.96 -16.33 -7.32
N VAL A 192 -6.49 -15.31 -8.00
CA VAL A 192 -5.73 -14.51 -8.97
C VAL A 192 -4.52 -13.86 -8.31
N PHE A 193 -4.71 -13.30 -7.10
CA PHE A 193 -3.61 -12.77 -6.29
C PHE A 193 -2.56 -13.85 -6.02
N ALA A 194 -2.94 -15.01 -5.49
CA ALA A 194 -2.00 -16.07 -5.13
C ALA A 194 -1.22 -16.60 -6.34
N VAL A 195 -1.87 -16.79 -7.49
CA VAL A 195 -1.19 -17.22 -8.73
C VAL A 195 -0.15 -16.19 -9.17
N GLY A 196 -0.52 -14.91 -9.22
CA GLY A 196 0.42 -13.86 -9.61
C GLY A 196 1.56 -13.66 -8.61
N PHE A 197 1.24 -13.70 -7.31
CA PHE A 197 2.21 -13.60 -6.22
C PHE A 197 3.20 -14.76 -6.23
N ILE A 198 2.73 -16.00 -6.35
CA ILE A 198 3.58 -17.20 -6.39
C ILE A 198 4.46 -17.20 -7.65
N ALA A 199 3.90 -16.94 -8.82
CA ALA A 199 4.65 -16.91 -10.07
C ALA A 199 5.78 -15.87 -10.06
N ALA A 200 5.48 -14.64 -9.62
CA ALA A 200 6.49 -13.60 -9.49
C ALA A 200 7.51 -13.92 -8.37
N SER A 201 7.08 -14.50 -7.25
CA SER A 201 7.99 -14.88 -6.17
C SER A 201 8.99 -15.95 -6.61
N LEU A 202 8.55 -16.97 -7.35
CA LEU A 202 9.43 -17.99 -7.91
C LEU A 202 10.46 -17.42 -8.88
N ALA A 203 10.12 -16.34 -9.60
CA ALA A 203 11.02 -15.70 -10.55
C ALA A 203 12.08 -14.79 -9.89
N PHE A 204 11.72 -14.07 -8.82
CA PHE A 204 12.57 -12.99 -8.28
C PHE A 204 13.13 -13.25 -6.88
N VAL A 205 12.61 -14.23 -6.15
CA VAL A 205 12.92 -14.46 -4.74
C VAL A 205 13.65 -15.79 -4.59
N PRO A 206 14.89 -15.80 -4.05
CA PRO A 206 15.57 -17.04 -3.70
C PRO A 206 14.74 -17.87 -2.73
N GLN A 207 14.59 -19.16 -3.01
CA GLN A 207 13.74 -20.03 -2.20
C GLN A 207 14.45 -20.43 -0.90
N SER A 208 13.71 -20.33 0.20
CA SER A 208 14.12 -20.78 1.53
C SER A 208 12.92 -21.41 2.22
N THR A 209 13.14 -22.13 3.33
CA THR A 209 12.06 -22.81 4.04
C THR A 209 10.92 -21.86 4.45
N PRO A 210 11.16 -20.69 5.08
CA PRO A 210 10.07 -19.76 5.40
C PRO A 210 9.29 -19.29 4.17
N ILE A 211 9.98 -19.07 3.05
CA ILE A 211 9.37 -18.56 1.81
C ILE A 211 8.50 -19.64 1.19
N ALA A 212 8.98 -20.88 1.10
CA ALA A 212 8.19 -22.02 0.64
C ALA A 212 6.91 -22.18 1.49
N GLY A 213 7.01 -21.99 2.80
CA GLY A 213 5.86 -21.99 3.71
C GLY A 213 4.82 -20.92 3.36
N ILE A 214 5.26 -19.69 3.11
CA ILE A 214 4.39 -18.57 2.71
C ILE A 214 3.70 -18.88 1.37
N LEU A 215 4.45 -19.37 0.37
CA LEU A 215 3.91 -19.67 -0.96
C LEU A 215 2.87 -20.80 -0.92
N LEU A 216 3.19 -21.89 -0.21
CA LEU A 216 2.27 -23.02 -0.03
C LEU A 216 1.01 -22.60 0.72
N ALA A 217 1.15 -21.84 1.80
CA ALA A 217 0.02 -21.33 2.57
C ALA A 217 -0.89 -20.41 1.75
N SER A 218 -0.30 -19.49 0.99
CA SER A 218 -1.04 -18.60 0.09
C SER A 218 -1.81 -19.40 -0.95
N GLY A 219 -1.21 -20.45 -1.51
CA GLY A 219 -1.88 -21.37 -2.44
C GLY A 219 -3.03 -22.15 -1.79
N ILE A 220 -2.81 -22.74 -0.62
CA ILE A 220 -3.84 -23.49 0.13
C ILE A 220 -5.02 -22.58 0.45
N PHE A 221 -4.78 -21.38 1.00
CA PHE A 221 -5.84 -20.43 1.34
C PHE A 221 -6.58 -19.88 0.10
N ALA A 222 -5.88 -19.73 -1.03
CA ALA A 222 -6.52 -19.40 -2.29
C ALA A 222 -7.46 -20.50 -2.79
N LEU A 223 -7.03 -21.76 -2.72
CA LEU A 223 -7.87 -22.91 -3.10
C LEU A 223 -9.07 -23.07 -2.17
N MET A 224 -8.85 -22.96 -0.85
CA MET A 224 -9.94 -22.95 0.14
C MET A 224 -10.93 -21.80 -0.14
N GLY A 225 -10.42 -20.63 -0.53
CA GLY A 225 -11.22 -19.48 -0.95
C GLY A 225 -12.11 -19.79 -2.15
N LEU A 226 -11.59 -20.43 -3.19
CA LEU A 226 -12.38 -20.83 -4.35
C LEU A 226 -13.45 -21.86 -4.02
N ILE A 227 -13.12 -22.84 -3.18
CA ILE A 227 -14.09 -23.85 -2.74
C ILE A 227 -15.20 -23.16 -1.93
N ASP A 228 -14.86 -22.26 -1.01
CA ASP A 228 -15.85 -21.48 -0.23
C ASP A 228 -16.72 -20.62 -1.15
N ASP A 229 -16.12 -19.95 -2.14
CA ASP A 229 -16.84 -19.12 -3.09
C ASP A 229 -17.82 -19.93 -3.93
N TYR A 230 -17.41 -21.10 -4.43
CA TYR A 230 -18.32 -22.02 -5.15
C TYR A 230 -19.49 -22.47 -4.28
N GLN A 231 -19.24 -22.88 -3.03
CA GLN A 231 -20.28 -23.33 -2.10
C GLN A 231 -21.29 -22.23 -1.76
N ASN A 232 -20.81 -20.98 -1.63
CA ASN A 232 -21.65 -19.82 -1.33
C ASN A 232 -22.52 -19.38 -2.52
N THR A 233 -22.04 -19.49 -3.77
CA THR A 233 -22.83 -19.07 -4.94
C THR A 233 -23.82 -20.14 -5.41
N HIS A 234 -23.50 -21.42 -5.25
CA HIS A 234 -24.37 -22.52 -5.64
C HIS A 234 -25.34 -22.89 -4.50
N ILE A 235 -26.40 -22.10 -4.32
CA ILE A 235 -27.38 -22.24 -3.22
C ILE A 235 -27.94 -23.67 -3.12
N LYS A 236 -28.13 -24.37 -4.25
CA LYS A 236 -28.67 -25.74 -4.32
C LYS A 236 -27.66 -26.85 -4.02
N SER A 237 -26.38 -26.54 -3.86
CA SER A 237 -25.34 -27.53 -3.57
C SER A 237 -25.52 -28.16 -2.19
N LYS A 238 -25.45 -29.49 -2.10
CA LYS A 238 -25.49 -30.23 -0.83
C LYS A 238 -24.16 -30.16 -0.06
N PHE A 239 -23.06 -29.82 -0.73
CA PHE A 239 -21.73 -29.74 -0.13
C PHE A 239 -21.43 -28.30 0.28
N LYS A 240 -21.74 -27.93 1.53
CA LYS A 240 -21.61 -26.56 2.10
C LYS A 240 -20.86 -26.52 3.44
N PHE A 241 -19.87 -27.39 3.61
CA PHE A 241 -19.16 -27.48 4.89
C PHE A 241 -18.33 -26.23 5.21
N LEU A 242 -17.83 -25.51 4.19
CA LEU A 242 -17.09 -24.27 4.41
C LEU A 242 -18.02 -23.11 4.78
N GLU A 243 -19.34 -23.19 4.60
CA GLU A 243 -20.24 -22.15 5.13
C GLU A 243 -20.16 -22.05 6.66
N ASN A 244 -19.76 -23.14 7.35
CA ASN A 244 -19.59 -23.14 8.80
C ASN A 244 -18.31 -22.37 9.20
N PRO A 245 -18.44 -21.25 9.92
CA PRO A 245 -17.28 -20.45 10.35
C PRO A 245 -16.28 -21.23 11.22
N LEU A 246 -16.76 -22.21 11.99
CA LEU A 246 -15.90 -23.03 12.85
C LEU A 246 -15.03 -23.97 12.02
N ILE A 247 -15.57 -24.53 10.94
CA ILE A 247 -14.79 -25.40 10.04
C ILE A 247 -13.73 -24.58 9.30
N ARG A 248 -14.08 -23.37 8.82
CA ARG A 248 -13.09 -22.44 8.25
C ARG A 248 -11.96 -22.15 9.26
N LEU A 249 -12.32 -21.84 10.51
CA LEU A 249 -11.34 -21.53 11.55
C LEU A 249 -10.43 -22.73 11.85
N LEU A 250 -10.97 -23.94 11.97
CA LEU A 250 -10.16 -25.15 12.21
C LEU A 250 -9.20 -25.44 11.07
N LEU A 251 -9.64 -25.31 9.82
CA LEU A 251 -8.77 -25.50 8.66
C LEU A 251 -7.66 -24.43 8.60
N LEU A 252 -7.99 -23.16 8.88
CA LEU A 252 -7.00 -22.10 9.01
C LEU A 252 -5.98 -22.44 10.11
N MET A 253 -6.45 -22.85 11.29
CA MET A 253 -5.56 -23.22 12.40
C MET A 253 -4.64 -24.38 12.04
N PHE A 254 -5.16 -25.43 11.40
CA PHE A 254 -4.35 -26.58 10.98
C PHE A 254 -3.22 -26.14 10.03
N THR A 255 -3.55 -25.37 8.99
CA THR A 255 -2.56 -24.85 8.04
C THR A 255 -1.55 -23.94 8.73
N VAL A 256 -1.98 -23.04 9.62
CA VAL A 256 -1.09 -22.13 10.37
C VAL A 256 -0.15 -22.90 11.28
N ILE A 257 -0.64 -23.88 12.04
CA ILE A 257 0.20 -24.71 12.93
C ILE A 257 1.26 -25.45 12.11
N ALA A 258 0.90 -26.03 10.97
CA ALA A 258 1.85 -26.70 10.09
C ALA A 258 2.95 -25.73 9.60
N ILE A 259 2.58 -24.51 9.20
CA ILE A 259 3.55 -23.50 8.73
C ILE A 259 4.51 -23.08 9.85
N VAL A 260 3.98 -22.83 11.04
CA VAL A 260 4.80 -22.40 12.19
C VAL A 260 5.79 -23.50 12.61
N LEU A 261 5.34 -24.76 12.63
CA LEU A 261 6.18 -25.89 13.08
C LEU A 261 7.21 -26.32 12.03
N PHE A 262 6.84 -26.37 10.75
CA PHE A 262 7.70 -26.96 9.71
C PHE A 262 8.46 -25.93 8.86
N PHE A 263 7.99 -24.69 8.77
CA PHE A 263 8.58 -23.68 7.87
C PHE A 263 9.29 -22.53 8.61
N GLY A 264 9.34 -22.58 9.94
CA GLY A 264 10.17 -21.65 10.73
C GLY A 264 9.65 -20.21 10.76
N ILE A 265 8.38 -19.97 10.42
CA ILE A 265 7.74 -18.67 10.57
C ILE A 265 7.35 -18.51 12.04
N ARG A 266 8.24 -17.94 12.86
CA ARG A 266 8.03 -17.74 14.30
C ARG A 266 8.69 -16.45 14.80
N THR A 267 8.17 -15.91 15.90
CA THR A 267 8.78 -14.77 16.61
C THR A 267 9.20 -15.16 18.01
N ASP A 268 10.49 -14.97 18.29
CA ASP A 268 11.07 -15.40 19.57
C ASP A 268 10.89 -14.35 20.67
N TYR A 269 10.51 -13.11 20.32
CA TYR A 269 10.22 -12.04 21.27
C TYR A 269 9.36 -10.93 20.68
N ILE A 270 8.66 -10.19 21.55
CA ILE A 270 7.93 -8.96 21.20
C ILE A 270 8.43 -7.78 22.05
N GLY A 271 8.42 -6.57 21.51
CA GLY A 271 8.71 -5.35 22.27
C GLY A 271 7.67 -5.11 23.36
N ASN A 272 8.13 -4.81 24.58
CA ASN A 272 7.25 -4.47 25.70
C ASN A 272 6.92 -2.96 25.66
N PRO A 273 5.62 -2.56 25.68
CA PRO A 273 5.22 -1.16 25.76
C PRO A 273 5.81 -0.37 26.93
N LEU A 274 6.09 -1.04 28.04
CA LEU A 274 6.64 -0.42 29.25
C LEU A 274 8.18 -0.41 29.29
N GLY A 275 8.84 -0.96 28.25
CA GLY A 275 10.28 -1.07 28.13
C GLY A 275 10.78 -2.52 28.15
N GLY A 276 11.85 -2.79 27.40
CA GLY A 276 12.42 -4.14 27.24
C GLY A 276 11.70 -5.00 26.19
N VAL A 277 11.96 -6.30 26.24
CA VAL A 277 11.37 -7.30 25.35
C VAL A 277 10.75 -8.44 26.15
N ILE A 278 9.60 -8.93 25.71
CA ILE A 278 9.00 -10.17 26.23
C ILE A 278 9.56 -11.30 25.37
N GLN A 279 10.38 -12.15 25.95
CA GLN A 279 10.98 -13.30 25.26
C GLN A 279 10.09 -14.53 25.39
N PHE A 280 9.80 -15.17 24.26
CA PHE A 280 8.99 -16.38 24.19
C PHE A 280 9.83 -17.65 24.04
N ALA A 281 11.08 -17.53 23.61
CA ALA A 281 12.02 -18.63 23.38
C ALA A 281 12.65 -19.21 24.67
N GLN A 282 12.01 -19.04 25.83
CA GLN A 282 12.58 -19.43 27.12
C GLN A 282 12.53 -20.94 27.38
N TYR A 283 11.50 -21.64 26.87
CA TYR A 283 11.31 -23.07 27.09
C TYR A 283 11.35 -23.84 25.76
N LYS A 284 12.24 -24.82 25.67
CA LYS A 284 12.47 -25.66 24.49
C LYS A 284 12.10 -27.10 24.81
N ILE A 285 11.20 -27.68 24.03
CA ILE A 285 10.88 -29.10 24.04
C ILE A 285 11.56 -29.74 22.84
N GLN A 286 12.29 -30.82 23.03
CA GLN A 286 12.82 -31.62 21.93
C GLN A 286 11.88 -32.79 21.65
N ILE A 287 11.40 -32.90 20.41
CA ILE A 287 10.58 -34.02 19.94
C ILE A 287 11.17 -34.53 18.64
N GLY A 288 11.64 -35.79 18.62
CA GLY A 288 12.08 -36.47 17.39
C GLY A 288 13.16 -35.72 16.60
N GLY A 289 14.12 -35.08 17.28
CA GLY A 289 15.19 -34.29 16.63
C GLY A 289 14.81 -32.84 16.29
N THR A 290 13.56 -32.43 16.51
CA THR A 290 13.12 -31.02 16.34
C THR A 290 13.01 -30.32 17.70
N SER A 291 13.57 -29.11 17.80
CA SER A 291 13.40 -28.26 18.99
C SER A 291 12.24 -27.30 18.76
N ILE A 292 11.18 -27.48 19.54
CA ILE A 292 9.96 -26.68 19.52
C ILE A 292 10.02 -25.71 20.70
N GLU A 293 9.69 -24.45 20.45
CA GLU A 293 9.50 -23.41 21.45
C GLU A 293 7.98 -23.14 21.56
N PRO A 294 7.26 -23.79 22.49
CA PRO A 294 5.80 -23.82 22.46
C PRO A 294 5.18 -22.43 22.58
N LEU A 295 5.74 -21.57 23.42
CA LEU A 295 5.22 -20.21 23.64
C LEU A 295 5.38 -19.33 22.40
N SER A 296 6.53 -19.40 21.74
CA SER A 296 6.80 -18.73 20.45
C SER A 296 5.83 -19.23 19.37
N ALA A 297 5.62 -20.55 19.29
CA ALA A 297 4.70 -21.16 18.32
C ALA A 297 3.24 -20.77 18.56
N ILE A 298 2.76 -20.83 19.80
CA ILE A 298 1.38 -20.45 20.16
C ILE A 298 1.15 -18.98 19.85
N PHE A 299 2.05 -18.09 20.29
CA PHE A 299 1.90 -16.66 20.04
C PHE A 299 1.89 -16.35 18.54
N THR A 300 2.82 -16.94 17.78
CA THR A 300 2.89 -16.75 16.33
C THR A 300 1.63 -17.27 15.64
N ALA A 301 1.12 -18.45 16.04
CA ALA A 301 -0.10 -19.00 15.48
C ALA A 301 -1.32 -18.11 15.76
N LEU A 302 -1.46 -17.61 17.00
CA LEU A 302 -2.53 -16.68 17.36
C LEU A 302 -2.44 -15.37 16.56
N TRP A 303 -1.23 -14.81 16.40
CA TRP A 303 -1.01 -13.63 15.57
C TRP A 303 -1.42 -13.86 14.13
N ILE A 304 -0.97 -14.95 13.51
CA ILE A 304 -1.29 -15.26 12.11
C ILE A 304 -2.81 -15.44 11.94
N VAL A 305 -3.44 -16.24 12.79
CA VAL A 305 -4.90 -16.45 12.74
C VAL A 305 -5.66 -15.14 12.95
N TRP A 306 -5.19 -14.27 13.84
CA TRP A 306 -5.77 -12.96 14.05
C TRP A 306 -5.68 -12.08 12.81
N VAL A 307 -4.49 -11.96 12.21
CA VAL A 307 -4.25 -11.16 10.99
C VAL A 307 -5.08 -11.69 9.81
N LEU A 308 -5.18 -13.00 9.65
CA LEU A 308 -6.01 -13.62 8.61
C LEU A 308 -7.48 -13.21 8.75
N ASN A 309 -8.03 -13.31 9.96
CA ASN A 309 -9.44 -13.00 10.21
C ASN A 309 -9.72 -11.49 10.13
N LEU A 310 -8.89 -10.65 10.75
CA LEU A 310 -9.11 -9.19 10.74
C LEU A 310 -9.04 -8.62 9.32
N LEU A 311 -8.11 -9.12 8.50
CA LEU A 311 -7.99 -8.68 7.11
C LEU A 311 -9.15 -9.22 6.27
N SER A 312 -9.55 -10.47 6.48
CA SER A 312 -10.75 -11.04 5.84
C SER A 312 -12.01 -10.23 6.17
N TRP A 313 -12.21 -9.79 7.41
CA TRP A 313 -13.34 -8.92 7.77
C TRP A 313 -13.24 -7.49 7.20
N SER A 314 -12.04 -7.05 6.82
CA SER A 314 -11.77 -5.75 6.18
C SER A 314 -11.94 -5.77 4.65
N ASN A 315 -12.47 -6.85 4.07
CA ASN A 315 -12.68 -6.97 2.62
C ASN A 315 -14.10 -6.66 2.14
N GLY A 316 -14.97 -6.12 3.01
CA GLY A 316 -16.39 -5.87 2.75
C GLY A 316 -16.74 -4.66 1.87
N ILE A 317 -15.76 -3.96 1.30
CA ILE A 317 -15.94 -2.75 0.47
C ILE A 317 -15.06 -2.84 -0.78
N ASP A 318 -15.64 -2.48 -1.93
CA ASP A 318 -14.95 -2.42 -3.22
C ASP A 318 -13.64 -1.62 -3.14
N GLY A 319 -12.53 -2.25 -3.54
CA GLY A 319 -11.20 -1.65 -3.58
C GLY A 319 -10.52 -1.45 -2.22
N GLN A 320 -11.24 -1.55 -1.09
CA GLN A 320 -10.67 -1.34 0.25
C GLN A 320 -9.47 -2.26 0.50
N TYR A 321 -9.68 -3.57 0.38
CA TYR A 321 -8.68 -4.58 0.73
C TYR A 321 -7.42 -4.50 -0.13
N SER A 322 -7.56 -4.39 -1.45
CA SER A 322 -6.41 -4.40 -2.36
C SER A 322 -5.46 -3.22 -2.15
N GLY A 323 -6.00 -2.04 -1.84
CA GLY A 323 -5.13 -0.91 -1.50
C GLY A 323 -4.52 -1.03 -0.10
N ILE A 324 -5.21 -1.60 0.89
CA ILE A 324 -4.60 -1.90 2.20
C ILE A 324 -3.37 -2.80 2.01
N ILE A 325 -3.52 -3.95 1.34
CA ILE A 325 -2.42 -4.90 1.09
C ILE A 325 -1.31 -4.25 0.26
N GLY A 326 -1.66 -3.51 -0.79
CA GLY A 326 -0.72 -2.77 -1.63
C GLY A 326 0.16 -1.81 -0.82
N ILE A 327 -0.46 -0.98 0.02
CA ILE A 327 0.22 0.02 0.85
C ILE A 327 1.03 -0.66 1.95
N VAL A 328 0.48 -1.68 2.61
CA VAL A 328 1.19 -2.52 3.60
C VAL A 328 2.49 -3.06 3.00
N GLY A 329 2.43 -3.62 1.78
CA GLY A 329 3.63 -4.13 1.09
C GLY A 329 4.69 -3.06 0.86
N ILE A 330 4.31 -1.85 0.42
CA ILE A 330 5.26 -0.73 0.23
C ILE A 330 5.91 -0.33 1.56
N ILE A 331 5.13 -0.25 2.64
CA ILE A 331 5.66 0.09 3.97
C ILE A 331 6.62 -0.99 4.45
N ILE A 332 6.30 -2.27 4.26
CA ILE A 332 7.18 -3.38 4.62
C ILE A 332 8.49 -3.31 3.82
N VAL A 333 8.46 -2.98 2.53
CA VAL A 333 9.69 -2.76 1.73
C VAL A 333 10.58 -1.69 2.35
N ILE A 334 10.00 -0.55 2.73
CA ILE A 334 10.74 0.54 3.36
C ILE A 334 11.35 0.08 4.69
N LEU A 335 10.58 -0.65 5.51
CA LEU A 335 11.05 -1.17 6.80
C LEU A 335 12.16 -2.22 6.65
N SER A 336 12.03 -3.14 5.70
CA SER A 336 13.04 -4.16 5.41
C SER A 336 14.36 -3.57 4.93
N LEU A 337 14.33 -2.44 4.20
CA LEU A 337 15.52 -1.81 3.65
C LEU A 337 16.05 -0.65 4.52
N ARG A 338 15.47 -0.42 5.71
CA ARG A 338 15.77 0.75 6.55
C ARG A 338 17.10 0.63 7.30
N PHE A 339 17.41 -0.53 7.85
CA PHE A 339 18.53 -0.71 8.78
C PHE A 339 19.76 -1.25 8.07
N ILE A 340 20.91 -0.63 8.31
CA ILE A 340 22.21 -1.00 7.74
C ILE A 340 23.11 -1.49 8.90
N PRO A 341 23.88 -2.58 8.75
CA PRO A 341 24.07 -3.39 7.54
C PRO A 341 22.89 -4.29 7.20
N LEU A 342 22.54 -4.35 5.91
CA LEU A 342 21.46 -5.19 5.41
C LEU A 342 21.89 -6.65 5.26
N GLN A 343 21.07 -7.56 5.78
CA GLN A 343 21.19 -8.99 5.55
C GLN A 343 20.50 -9.39 4.24
N ARG A 344 20.99 -10.47 3.60
CA ARG A 344 20.37 -11.01 2.37
C ARG A 344 18.89 -11.38 2.58
N THR A 345 18.53 -11.81 3.78
CA THR A 345 17.15 -12.14 4.19
C THR A 345 16.24 -10.91 4.13
N GLU A 346 16.70 -9.75 4.56
CA GLU A 346 15.93 -8.51 4.57
C GLU A 346 15.60 -8.04 3.15
N ILE A 347 16.57 -8.11 2.22
CA ILE A 347 16.34 -7.83 0.79
C ILE A 347 15.34 -8.83 0.19
N THR A 348 15.42 -10.10 0.60
CA THR A 348 14.52 -11.16 0.15
C THR A 348 13.08 -10.91 0.60
N TYR A 349 12.88 -10.51 1.86
CA TYR A 349 11.57 -10.14 2.39
C TYR A 349 11.03 -8.85 1.76
N ALA A 350 11.89 -7.88 1.44
CA ALA A 350 11.51 -6.69 0.67
C ALA A 350 10.97 -7.08 -0.72
N LYS A 351 11.64 -8.02 -1.42
CA LYS A 351 11.14 -8.52 -2.73
C LYS A 351 9.77 -9.21 -2.60
N LEU A 352 9.57 -10.05 -1.58
CA LEU A 352 8.24 -10.65 -1.34
C LEU A 352 7.17 -9.59 -1.06
N ALA A 353 7.48 -8.60 -0.23
CA ALA A 353 6.57 -7.51 0.10
C ALA A 353 6.20 -6.65 -1.12
N VAL A 354 7.16 -6.35 -1.99
CA VAL A 354 6.91 -5.57 -3.21
C VAL A 354 6.12 -6.37 -4.25
N ILE A 355 6.36 -7.68 -4.35
CA ILE A 355 5.57 -8.59 -5.22
C ILE A 355 4.13 -8.69 -4.74
N MET A 356 3.91 -8.85 -3.42
CA MET A 356 2.58 -8.78 -2.81
C MET A 356 1.90 -7.44 -3.12
N SER A 357 2.64 -6.33 -3.01
CA SER A 357 2.12 -5.01 -3.32
C SER A 357 1.69 -4.91 -4.79
N GLY A 358 2.57 -5.29 -5.73
CA GLY A 358 2.29 -5.28 -7.16
C GLY A 358 1.08 -6.15 -7.52
N ALA A 359 1.04 -7.39 -7.03
CA ALA A 359 -0.06 -8.32 -7.25
C ALA A 359 -1.40 -7.76 -6.75
N SER A 360 -1.41 -7.16 -5.56
CA SER A 360 -2.64 -6.59 -5.00
C SER A 360 -3.09 -5.31 -5.72
N LEU A 361 -2.16 -4.40 -6.01
CA LEU A 361 -2.47 -3.17 -6.75
C LEU A 361 -2.90 -3.46 -8.19
N GLY A 362 -2.43 -4.55 -8.81
CA GLY A 362 -2.89 -5.04 -10.11
C GLY A 362 -4.39 -5.37 -10.16
N LEU A 363 -4.97 -5.77 -9.03
CA LEU A 363 -6.41 -6.05 -8.93
C LEU A 363 -7.26 -4.78 -8.82
N ILE A 364 -6.70 -3.66 -8.36
CA ILE A 364 -7.50 -2.46 -8.00
C ILE A 364 -8.39 -2.00 -9.14
N TYR A 365 -7.91 -2.01 -10.38
CA TYR A 365 -8.72 -1.56 -11.52
C TYR A 365 -10.03 -2.33 -11.65
N TYR A 366 -9.99 -3.65 -11.46
CA TYR A 366 -11.18 -4.52 -11.56
C TYR A 366 -12.01 -4.55 -10.26
N MET A 367 -11.41 -4.15 -9.15
CA MET A 367 -12.04 -4.15 -7.83
C MET A 367 -12.57 -2.78 -7.40
N TRP A 368 -12.24 -1.72 -8.16
CA TRP A 368 -12.69 -0.37 -7.86
C TRP A 368 -14.20 -0.23 -8.05
N HIS A 369 -14.85 0.52 -7.17
CA HIS A 369 -16.30 0.61 -7.14
C HIS A 369 -16.92 1.21 -8.43
N PRO A 370 -17.89 0.52 -9.10
CA PRO A 370 -18.43 -0.81 -8.77
C PRO A 370 -17.52 -1.97 -9.18
N SER A 371 -17.25 -2.90 -8.25
CA SER A 371 -16.33 -4.02 -8.47
C SER A 371 -16.85 -5.05 -9.49
N LYS A 372 -15.90 -5.67 -10.22
CA LYS A 372 -16.14 -6.79 -11.15
C LYS A 372 -15.69 -8.14 -10.58
N ILE A 373 -14.79 -8.10 -9.60
CA ILE A 373 -14.33 -9.29 -8.87
C ILE A 373 -14.16 -8.97 -7.38
N MET A 374 -14.44 -9.96 -6.52
CA MET A 374 -14.31 -9.86 -5.06
C MET A 374 -13.28 -10.85 -4.51
N TRP A 375 -12.71 -10.54 -3.35
CA TRP A 375 -11.76 -11.42 -2.66
C TRP A 375 -12.39 -12.69 -2.08
N GLY A 376 -13.61 -12.58 -1.54
CA GLY A 376 -14.25 -13.68 -0.81
C GLY A 376 -13.39 -14.15 0.38
N PHE A 377 -13.53 -15.42 0.76
CA PHE A 377 -12.67 -16.03 1.77
C PHE A 377 -11.20 -16.13 1.32
N GLY A 378 -10.96 -16.08 0.00
CA GLY A 378 -9.63 -16.05 -0.60
C GLY A 378 -8.75 -14.85 -0.19
N ALA A 379 -9.30 -13.80 0.45
CA ALA A 379 -8.49 -12.76 1.10
C ALA A 379 -7.45 -13.32 2.07
N THR A 380 -7.71 -14.47 2.69
CA THR A 380 -6.75 -15.14 3.58
C THR A 380 -5.42 -15.49 2.89
N SER A 381 -5.39 -15.65 1.56
CA SER A 381 -4.16 -15.86 0.78
C SER A 381 -3.20 -14.66 0.82
N ALA A 382 -3.71 -13.42 0.72
CA ALA A 382 -2.89 -12.23 0.92
C ALA A 382 -2.62 -11.98 2.41
N GLY A 383 -3.59 -12.31 3.27
CA GLY A 383 -3.47 -12.16 4.71
C GLY A 383 -2.31 -12.96 5.31
N ILE A 384 -2.04 -14.18 4.83
CA ILE A 384 -0.91 -14.98 5.33
C ILE A 384 0.44 -14.35 4.97
N VAL A 385 0.55 -13.75 3.79
CA VAL A 385 1.77 -13.06 3.36
C VAL A 385 2.03 -11.85 4.27
N VAL A 386 1.00 -11.04 4.54
CA VAL A 386 1.10 -9.90 5.47
C VAL A 386 1.47 -10.38 6.88
N ALA A 387 0.79 -11.41 7.39
CA ALA A 387 1.03 -11.96 8.72
C ALA A 387 2.47 -12.47 8.87
N ALA A 388 2.95 -13.27 7.92
CA ALA A 388 4.30 -13.81 7.93
C ALA A 388 5.36 -12.71 7.81
N LEU A 389 5.21 -11.76 6.87
CA LEU A 389 6.17 -10.67 6.71
C LEU A 389 6.22 -9.73 7.93
N SER A 390 5.09 -9.52 8.62
CA SER A 390 5.06 -8.73 9.86
C SER A 390 5.81 -9.38 11.04
N ILE A 391 6.09 -10.68 10.95
CA ILE A 391 6.91 -11.44 11.90
C ILE A 391 8.37 -11.46 11.46
N LEU A 392 8.61 -11.76 10.18
CA LEU A 392 9.94 -12.04 9.64
C LEU A 392 10.80 -10.78 9.42
N VAL A 393 10.17 -9.63 9.19
CA VAL A 393 10.90 -8.37 9.04
C VAL A 393 11.34 -7.84 10.41
N THR A 394 12.54 -7.28 10.46
CA THR A 394 13.21 -6.76 11.67
C THR A 394 12.32 -5.78 12.46
N SER A 395 11.37 -5.11 11.80
CA SER A 395 10.27 -4.37 12.43
C SER A 395 9.14 -5.32 12.88
N LYS A 396 9.07 -5.57 14.19
CA LYS A 396 8.22 -6.58 14.82
C LYS A 396 6.72 -6.29 14.76
N VAL A 397 5.93 -7.27 15.21
CA VAL A 397 4.48 -7.29 15.42
C VAL A 397 3.86 -5.92 15.75
N ALA A 398 4.44 -5.12 16.64
CA ALA A 398 3.95 -3.78 16.99
C ALA A 398 3.85 -2.83 15.77
N THR A 399 4.81 -2.91 14.86
CA THR A 399 4.79 -2.17 13.59
C THR A 399 3.69 -2.69 12.68
N GLY A 400 3.49 -4.01 12.63
CA GLY A 400 2.35 -4.63 11.92
C GLY A 400 0.99 -4.15 12.44
N ILE A 401 0.81 -4.08 13.77
CA ILE A 401 -0.38 -3.50 14.40
C ILE A 401 -0.55 -2.05 13.99
N THR A 402 0.53 -1.27 14.01
CA THR A 402 0.50 0.16 13.67
C THR A 402 0.06 0.36 12.22
N ILE A 403 0.68 -0.33 11.26
CA ILE A 403 0.33 -0.23 9.84
C ILE A 403 -1.15 -0.57 9.59
N MET A 404 -1.64 -1.61 10.28
CA MET A 404 -3.00 -2.12 10.16
C MET A 404 -3.93 -1.58 11.26
N MET A 405 -3.65 -0.41 11.83
CA MET A 405 -4.34 0.09 13.02
C MET A 405 -5.86 0.06 12.91
N ILE A 406 -6.41 0.61 11.82
CA ILE A 406 -7.86 0.67 11.61
C ILE A 406 -8.49 -0.73 11.53
N PRO A 407 -8.09 -1.64 10.61
CA PRO A 407 -8.69 -2.96 10.54
C PRO A 407 -8.43 -3.80 11.80
N PHE A 408 -7.27 -3.63 12.45
CA PHE A 408 -6.96 -4.32 13.70
C PHE A 408 -7.93 -3.93 14.81
N LEU A 409 -8.15 -2.63 15.03
CA LEU A 409 -9.05 -2.13 16.06
C LEU A 409 -10.52 -2.38 15.73
N ASP A 410 -10.91 -2.30 14.46
CA ASP A 410 -12.27 -2.63 14.03
C ASP A 410 -12.63 -4.09 14.36
N ALA A 411 -11.71 -5.01 14.06
CA ALA A 411 -11.84 -6.42 14.42
C ALA A 411 -11.88 -6.62 15.95
N LEU A 412 -10.97 -5.98 16.68
CA LEU A 412 -10.89 -6.08 18.14
C LEU A 412 -12.17 -5.58 18.82
N VAL A 413 -12.61 -4.36 18.48
CA VAL A 413 -13.84 -3.76 19.04
C VAL A 413 -15.06 -4.60 18.68
N THR A 414 -15.12 -5.13 17.46
CA THR A 414 -16.23 -5.99 17.03
C THR A 414 -16.29 -7.31 17.82
N VAL A 415 -15.15 -7.99 18.00
CA VAL A 415 -15.07 -9.22 18.79
C VAL A 415 -15.43 -8.95 20.25
N MET A 416 -14.86 -7.92 20.88
CA MET A 416 -15.15 -7.55 22.26
C MET A 416 -16.63 -7.19 22.45
N ARG A 417 -17.20 -6.40 21.55
CA ARG A 417 -18.64 -6.08 21.56
C ARG A 417 -19.51 -7.34 21.52
N ARG A 418 -19.19 -8.31 20.65
CA ARG A 418 -19.94 -9.57 20.54
C ARG A 418 -19.85 -10.39 21.83
N ILE A 419 -18.65 -10.50 22.42
CA ILE A 419 -18.45 -11.20 23.69
C ILE A 419 -19.23 -10.56 24.83
N ILE A 420 -19.16 -9.23 24.98
CA ILE A 420 -19.90 -8.47 26.01
C ILE A 420 -21.42 -8.66 25.85
N GLN A 421 -21.90 -8.71 24.60
CA GLN A 421 -23.31 -8.98 24.27
C GLN A 421 -23.70 -10.47 24.36
N ARG A 422 -22.79 -11.36 24.79
CA ARG A 422 -22.98 -12.83 24.83
C ARG A 422 -23.42 -13.42 23.47
N LYS A 423 -22.98 -12.80 22.37
CA LYS A 423 -23.21 -13.28 21.00
C LYS A 423 -22.01 -14.08 20.51
N ASN A 424 -22.26 -15.04 19.63
CA ASN A 424 -21.19 -15.81 18.98
C ASN A 424 -20.24 -14.87 18.22
N PRO A 425 -18.94 -14.79 18.57
CA PRO A 425 -17.96 -13.94 17.90
C PRO A 425 -17.79 -14.27 16.40
N LEU A 426 -18.05 -15.52 16.01
CA LEU A 426 -17.90 -16.03 14.64
C LEU A 426 -19.08 -15.67 13.72
N ARG A 427 -20.19 -15.14 14.25
CA ARG A 427 -21.33 -14.69 13.42
C ARG A 427 -21.06 -13.30 12.86
N GLY A 428 -21.29 -13.14 11.56
CA GLY A 428 -21.21 -11.84 10.89
C GLY A 428 -22.33 -10.88 11.32
N ASP A 429 -22.01 -9.59 11.42
CA ASP A 429 -22.95 -8.50 11.67
C ASP A 429 -22.55 -7.23 10.89
N LYS A 430 -23.40 -6.19 10.94
CA LYS A 430 -23.14 -4.87 10.33
C LYS A 430 -22.33 -3.93 11.24
N GLY A 431 -21.70 -4.43 12.30
CA GLY A 431 -21.06 -3.58 13.30
C GLY A 431 -19.61 -3.22 13.02
N HIS A 432 -19.08 -3.60 11.85
CA HIS A 432 -17.77 -3.18 11.38
C HIS A 432 -17.78 -1.71 10.95
N LEU A 433 -16.66 -1.02 11.13
CA LEU A 433 -16.50 0.42 10.90
C LEU A 433 -16.95 0.85 9.51
N HIS A 434 -16.63 0.07 8.47
CA HIS A 434 -17.05 0.40 7.11
C HIS A 434 -18.59 0.42 6.94
N HIS A 435 -19.31 -0.51 7.57
CA HIS A 435 -20.77 -0.47 7.59
C HIS A 435 -21.31 0.73 8.39
N LEU A 436 -20.70 1.04 9.54
CA LEU A 436 -21.08 2.19 10.36
C LEU A 436 -20.87 3.53 9.64
N LEU A 437 -19.84 3.62 8.79
CA LEU A 437 -19.60 4.80 7.94
C LEU A 437 -20.61 4.86 6.78
N MET A 438 -20.95 3.73 6.16
CA MET A 438 -22.00 3.68 5.13
C MET A 438 -23.36 4.09 5.68
N GLU A 439 -23.75 3.62 6.87
CA GLU A 439 -24.99 4.01 7.56
C GLU A 439 -25.08 5.54 7.80
N ARG A 440 -23.93 6.23 7.81
CA ARG A 440 -23.82 7.69 7.98
C ARG A 440 -23.65 8.44 6.65
N GLY A 441 -23.95 7.78 5.53
CA GLY A 441 -23.96 8.40 4.20
C GLY A 441 -22.59 8.53 3.52
N TRP A 442 -21.55 7.85 4.02
CA TRP A 442 -20.28 7.79 3.29
C TRP A 442 -20.41 6.88 2.07
N SER A 443 -19.91 7.33 0.92
CA SER A 443 -19.86 6.50 -0.29
C SER A 443 -18.78 5.42 -0.19
N VAL A 444 -19.00 4.30 -0.87
CA VAL A 444 -18.09 3.14 -0.93
C VAL A 444 -16.65 3.58 -1.28
N ARG A 445 -16.50 4.43 -2.30
CA ARG A 445 -15.19 4.99 -2.72
C ARG A 445 -14.52 5.82 -1.61
N LYS A 446 -15.29 6.63 -0.89
CA LYS A 446 -14.78 7.46 0.20
C LYS A 446 -14.27 6.59 1.35
N ILE A 447 -14.95 5.49 1.65
CA ILE A 447 -14.54 4.53 2.67
C ILE A 447 -13.25 3.82 2.24
N ALA A 448 -13.19 3.30 1.01
CA ALA A 448 -11.96 2.69 0.49
C ALA A 448 -10.74 3.63 0.61
N LEU A 449 -10.87 4.89 0.14
CA LEU A 449 -9.80 5.89 0.25
C LEU A 449 -9.47 6.26 1.70
N PHE A 450 -10.44 6.23 2.61
CA PHE A 450 -10.18 6.45 4.04
C PHE A 450 -9.31 5.34 4.62
N TYR A 451 -9.59 4.07 4.30
CA TYR A 451 -8.75 2.95 4.73
C TYR A 451 -7.35 3.04 4.11
N TRP A 452 -7.24 3.38 2.83
CA TRP A 452 -5.93 3.54 2.18
C TRP A 452 -5.12 4.68 2.81
N GLY A 453 -5.74 5.85 3.00
CA GLY A 453 -5.09 7.01 3.58
C GLY A 453 -4.67 6.79 5.03
N THR A 454 -5.50 6.12 5.83
CA THR A 454 -5.16 5.79 7.22
C THR A 454 -4.07 4.71 7.31
N THR A 455 -4.12 3.66 6.49
CA THR A 455 -3.03 2.66 6.40
C THR A 455 -1.71 3.31 5.99
N ALA A 456 -1.71 4.21 5.00
CA ALA A 456 -0.51 4.95 4.61
C ALA A 456 -0.01 5.84 5.75
N LEU A 457 -0.89 6.61 6.38
CA LEU A 457 -0.57 7.50 7.49
C LEU A 457 0.07 6.76 8.66
N PHE A 458 -0.59 5.71 9.18
CA PHE A 458 -0.05 4.93 10.29
C PHE A 458 1.21 4.15 9.87
N GLY A 459 1.29 3.73 8.61
CA GLY A 459 2.51 3.20 8.02
C GLY A 459 3.70 4.14 8.09
N PHE A 460 3.52 5.38 7.65
CA PHE A 460 4.55 6.42 7.74
C PHE A 460 4.93 6.72 9.19
N ILE A 461 3.96 6.73 10.10
CA ILE A 461 4.24 6.89 11.53
C ILE A 461 5.08 5.71 12.05
N GLY A 462 4.75 4.48 11.67
CA GLY A 462 5.52 3.29 12.01
C GLY A 462 6.96 3.31 11.45
N ILE A 463 7.15 3.87 10.25
CA ILE A 463 8.49 4.08 9.66
C ILE A 463 9.25 5.18 10.41
N ALA A 464 8.61 6.30 10.75
CA ALA A 464 9.29 7.42 11.39
C ALA A 464 9.63 7.17 12.87
N ALA A 465 8.78 6.41 13.56
CA ALA A 465 8.94 6.11 14.98
C ALA A 465 10.08 5.12 15.25
N SER A 466 10.72 5.24 16.41
CA SER A 466 11.46 4.13 17.01
C SER A 466 10.48 3.07 17.52
N GLU A 467 10.91 1.84 17.74
CA GLU A 467 10.00 0.76 18.20
C GLU A 467 9.23 1.15 19.48
N LYS A 468 9.90 1.80 20.43
CA LYS A 468 9.27 2.31 21.66
C LYS A 468 8.21 3.38 21.36
N VAL A 469 8.52 4.33 20.48
CA VAL A 469 7.57 5.39 20.09
C VAL A 469 6.41 4.80 19.28
N ALA A 470 6.67 3.84 18.40
CA ALA A 470 5.65 3.18 17.61
C ALA A 470 4.61 2.49 18.51
N ILE A 471 5.06 1.81 19.57
CA ILE A 471 4.15 1.19 20.54
C ILE A 471 3.32 2.25 21.31
N GLN A 472 3.94 3.33 21.78
CA GLN A 472 3.22 4.40 22.47
C GLN A 472 2.20 5.10 21.58
N VAL A 473 2.57 5.37 20.33
CA VAL A 473 1.68 5.93 19.32
C VAL A 473 0.55 4.95 19.02
N ALA A 474 0.87 3.65 18.90
CA ALA A 474 -0.13 2.62 18.68
C ALA A 474 -1.15 2.56 19.81
N LEU A 475 -0.73 2.69 21.07
CA LEU A 475 -1.62 2.70 22.22
C LEU A 475 -2.46 3.99 22.31
N THR A 476 -1.84 5.15 22.11
CA THR A 476 -2.52 6.46 22.25
C THR A 476 -3.50 6.72 21.09
N LEU A 477 -3.00 6.71 19.85
CA LEU A 477 -3.86 6.88 18.68
C LEU A 477 -4.81 5.70 18.52
N GLY A 478 -4.36 4.48 18.85
CA GLY A 478 -5.23 3.32 18.82
C GLY A 478 -6.36 3.41 19.84
N GLY A 479 -6.09 3.92 21.05
CA GLY A 479 -7.13 4.22 22.04
C GLY A 479 -8.16 5.22 21.53
N LEU A 480 -7.72 6.30 20.89
CA LEU A 480 -8.61 7.30 20.28
C LEU A 480 -9.46 6.72 19.14
N VAL A 481 -8.85 5.92 18.25
CA VAL A 481 -9.55 5.24 17.16
C VAL A 481 -10.57 4.25 17.71
N ALA A 482 -10.17 3.40 18.66
CA ALA A 482 -11.04 2.42 19.29
C ALA A 482 -12.22 3.11 19.99
N PHE A 483 -11.96 4.19 20.72
CA PHE A 483 -13.00 5.01 21.34
C PHE A 483 -13.97 5.58 20.30
N GLY A 484 -13.45 6.11 19.19
CA GLY A 484 -14.27 6.57 18.06
C GLY A 484 -15.16 5.45 17.49
N ILE A 485 -14.61 4.26 17.25
CA ILE A 485 -15.37 3.09 16.76
C ILE A 485 -16.45 2.68 17.76
N ILE A 486 -16.15 2.69 19.07
CA ILE A 486 -17.10 2.39 20.13
C ILE A 486 -18.24 3.41 20.15
N LEU A 487 -17.94 4.71 20.07
CA LEU A 487 -18.97 5.76 20.00
C LEU A 487 -19.87 5.60 18.77
N LEU A 488 -19.29 5.27 17.62
CA LEU A 488 -20.05 5.02 16.39
C LEU A 488 -20.97 3.80 16.53
N ASN A 489 -20.52 2.76 17.22
CA ASN A 489 -21.32 1.58 17.53
C ASN A 489 -22.48 1.91 18.47
N LEU A 490 -22.21 2.60 19.58
CA LEU A 490 -23.25 2.99 20.54
C LEU A 490 -24.35 3.81 19.87
N LYS A 491 -23.99 4.82 19.08
CA LYS A 491 -24.96 5.66 18.37
C LYS A 491 -25.79 4.90 17.32
N SER A 492 -25.24 3.87 16.68
CA SER A 492 -26.00 3.00 15.76
C SER A 492 -27.02 2.13 16.53
N ILE A 493 -26.71 1.73 17.76
CA ILE A 493 -27.66 1.02 18.65
C ILE A 493 -28.77 1.97 19.12
N THR A 494 -28.46 3.20 19.52
CA THR A 494 -29.46 4.17 20.02
C THR A 494 -30.44 4.62 18.93
N ASN A 495 -29.95 4.79 17.69
CA ASN A 495 -30.80 5.15 16.55
C ASN A 495 -31.71 4.01 16.05
N LYS A 496 -31.57 2.79 16.59
CA LYS A 496 -32.43 1.63 16.27
C LYS A 496 -33.67 1.49 17.17
N ASN A 497 -33.96 2.46 18.04
CA ASN A 497 -35.25 2.48 18.76
C ASN A 497 -36.42 2.97 17.86
N PRO A 498 -37.64 2.45 18.08
CA PRO A 498 -38.60 2.14 17.03
C PRO A 498 -39.58 3.28 16.75
N SER A 499 -39.39 4.02 15.65
CA SER A 499 -40.43 4.92 15.15
C SER A 499 -40.60 4.94 13.63
N HIS A 500 -39.90 4.08 12.88
CA HIS A 500 -39.98 4.07 11.41
C HIS A 500 -40.13 2.68 10.76
N GLN A 501 -40.54 1.65 11.51
CA GLN A 501 -41.00 0.38 10.93
C GLN A 501 -42.53 0.17 11.02
N ALA A 502 -43.27 1.18 11.47
CA ALA A 502 -44.68 1.29 11.15
C ALA A 502 -44.83 2.29 9.99
N VAL A 503 -45.52 1.88 8.93
CA VAL A 503 -45.90 2.68 7.74
C VAL A 503 -44.83 2.78 6.64
N LYS A 504 -44.67 1.70 5.85
CA LYS A 504 -45.03 1.65 4.42
C LYS A 504 -44.73 0.29 3.81
#